data_AF-A0A089IE65-F1
#
_entry.id   AF-A0A089IE65-F1
#
_cell.length_a   1.000
_cell.length_b   1.000
_cell.length_c   1.000
_cell.angle_alpha   90.00
_cell.angle_beta   90.00
_cell.angle_gamma   90.00
#
_symmetry.space_group_name_H-M   'P 1'
#
loop_
_entity.id
_entity.type
_entity.pdbx_description
1 polymer ?
#
loop_
_entity_poly.entity_id
_entity_poly.type
_entity_poly.pdbx_seq_one_letter_code
_entity_poly.pdbx_strand_id
1 'polypeptide(L)'
;MRGYIHNVDKKRLLIMIIGNVFLGMGISIFKLSGMGNDPFSGMAMALAESVGITYANFLILLNLVLFVIEFITGRKFIGVGTFVNAILLGYIATFFHNNWLSLFGEPHLLWQQVVIVAIGVVVCSFGVSLYQTSKVGVAPYDSLSLIMRENFPKISYFWHRMFTDALCALICFLAGGIVGLGTLVSALGLGPIIHFFDVNFTEKLLAKRRTN
;
A
#
# COMPACT_ATOMS: atom_id res chain seq x y z
N MET A 1 27.28 -3.39 -0.25
CA MET A 1 26.16 -4.32 -0.53
C MET A 1 26.16 -5.63 0.29
N ARG A 2 27.17 -5.95 1.13
CA ARG A 2 27.25 -7.22 1.87
C ARG A 2 26.72 -7.23 3.32
N GLY A 3 26.21 -6.11 3.84
CA GLY A 3 25.82 -5.98 5.26
C GLY A 3 24.32 -6.00 5.58
N TYR A 4 23.43 -5.85 4.59
CA TYR A 4 21.97 -5.68 4.84
C TYR A 4 21.16 -6.98 4.85
N ILE A 5 21.73 -8.09 4.36
CA ILE A 5 20.97 -9.35 4.17
C ILE A 5 21.13 -10.31 5.36
N HIS A 6 22.16 -10.13 6.22
CA HIS A 6 22.57 -11.20 7.14
C HIS A 6 21.93 -11.18 8.53
N ASN A 7 21.06 -10.22 8.86
CA ASN A 7 20.32 -10.20 10.14
C ASN A 7 18.90 -9.65 9.97
N VAL A 8 18.18 -10.10 8.93
CA VAL A 8 16.73 -9.86 8.90
C VAL A 8 16.11 -10.72 9.99
N ASP A 9 15.78 -10.08 11.11
CA ASP A 9 15.12 -10.68 12.26
C ASP A 9 13.87 -11.43 11.77
N LYS A 10 13.83 -12.77 11.92
CA LYS A 10 12.72 -13.61 11.41
C LYS A 10 11.35 -13.07 11.80
N LYS A 11 11.25 -12.48 12.99
CA LYS A 11 10.05 -11.81 13.50
C LYS A 11 9.62 -10.60 12.65
N ARG A 12 10.56 -9.75 12.22
CA ARG A 12 10.26 -8.59 11.36
C ARG A 12 9.80 -9.03 9.98
N LEU A 13 10.40 -10.09 9.43
CA LEU A 13 9.97 -10.67 8.17
C LEU A 13 8.56 -11.25 8.27
N LEU A 14 8.25 -11.96 9.36
CA LEU A 14 6.92 -12.52 9.61
C LEU A 14 5.86 -11.41 9.77
N ILE A 15 6.18 -10.36 10.54
CA ILE A 15 5.32 -9.17 10.69
C ILE A 15 5.08 -8.49 9.34
N MET A 16 6.10 -8.37 8.51
CA MET A 16 5.99 -7.80 7.16
C MET A 16 5.11 -8.67 6.23
N ILE A 17 5.20 -10.00 6.30
CA ILE A 17 4.34 -10.90 5.51
C ILE A 17 2.88 -10.72 5.96
N ILE A 18 2.64 -10.74 7.27
CA ILE A 18 1.31 -10.51 7.85
C ILE A 18 0.77 -9.14 7.43
N GLY A 19 1.60 -8.10 7.51
CA GLY A 19 1.26 -6.75 7.06
C GLY A 19 0.83 -6.70 5.60
N ASN A 20 1.57 -7.36 4.70
CA ASN A 20 1.18 -7.45 3.28
C ASN A 20 -0.14 -8.21 3.06
N VAL A 21 -0.43 -9.23 3.87
CA VAL A 21 -1.71 -9.96 3.80
C VAL A 21 -2.88 -9.03 4.19
N PHE A 22 -2.75 -8.30 5.30
CA PHE A 22 -3.76 -7.32 5.72
C PHE A 22 -3.88 -6.15 4.74
N LEU A 23 -2.76 -5.70 4.18
CA LEU A 23 -2.75 -4.64 3.17
C LEU A 23 -3.50 -5.06 1.91
N GLY A 24 -3.19 -6.24 1.36
CA GLY A 24 -3.90 -6.78 0.20
C GLY A 24 -5.38 -7.03 0.48
N MET A 25 -5.72 -7.49 1.69
CA MET A 25 -7.11 -7.60 2.15
C MET A 25 -7.80 -6.23 2.16
N GLY A 26 -7.18 -5.19 2.72
CA GLY A 26 -7.71 -3.83 2.74
C GLY A 26 -7.98 -3.29 1.33
N ILE A 27 -7.01 -3.42 0.41
CA ILE A 27 -7.16 -3.01 -0.99
C ILE A 27 -8.33 -3.75 -1.67
N SER A 28 -8.50 -5.05 -1.38
CA SER A 28 -9.61 -5.85 -1.93
C SER A 28 -10.98 -5.41 -1.42
N ILE A 29 -11.06 -4.99 -0.15
CA ILE A 29 -12.29 -4.46 0.47
C ILE A 29 -12.64 -3.09 -0.13
N PHE A 30 -11.64 -2.22 -0.32
CA PHE A 30 -11.86 -0.96 -1.03
C PHE A 30 -12.36 -1.19 -2.46
N LYS A 31 -11.76 -2.15 -3.17
CA LYS A 31 -12.19 -2.51 -4.52
C LYS A 31 -13.64 -3.01 -4.52
N LEU A 32 -14.04 -3.81 -3.53
CA LEU A 32 -15.41 -4.30 -3.37
C LEU A 32 -16.42 -3.17 -3.14
N SER A 33 -16.01 -2.08 -2.48
CA SER A 33 -16.92 -0.97 -2.19
C SER A 33 -17.42 -0.23 -3.43
N GLY A 34 -16.68 -0.27 -4.54
CA GLY A 34 -17.01 0.49 -5.74
C GLY A 34 -16.92 2.02 -5.60
N MET A 35 -16.50 2.55 -4.43
CA MET A 35 -16.46 4.00 -4.15
C MET A 35 -15.11 4.65 -4.43
N GLY A 36 -14.20 3.94 -5.09
CA GLY A 36 -12.80 4.32 -5.28
C GLY A 36 -11.88 3.69 -4.24
N ASN A 37 -10.58 3.69 -4.55
CA ASN A 37 -9.52 3.06 -3.76
C ASN A 37 -8.46 4.10 -3.37
N ASP A 38 -7.41 3.66 -2.66
CA ASP A 38 -6.23 4.50 -2.46
C ASP A 38 -5.66 4.98 -3.82
N PRO A 39 -5.06 6.18 -3.88
CA PRO A 39 -4.69 6.79 -5.16
C PRO A 39 -3.78 5.93 -6.04
N PHE A 40 -2.85 5.19 -5.42
CA PHE A 40 -1.92 4.33 -6.14
C PHE A 40 -2.59 3.07 -6.68
N SER A 41 -3.32 2.34 -5.84
CA SER A 41 -4.06 1.15 -6.28
C SER A 41 -5.15 1.52 -7.28
N GLY A 42 -5.85 2.64 -7.08
CA GLY A 42 -6.86 3.16 -8.01
C GLY A 42 -6.26 3.47 -9.39
N MET A 43 -5.13 4.17 -9.44
CA MET A 43 -4.39 4.40 -10.68
C MET A 43 -3.99 3.09 -11.37
N ALA A 44 -3.44 2.14 -10.60
CA ALA A 44 -3.04 0.85 -11.15
C ALA A 44 -4.23 0.03 -11.68
N MET A 45 -5.39 0.08 -11.02
CA MET A 45 -6.63 -0.55 -11.50
C MET A 45 -7.13 0.09 -12.80
N ALA A 46 -7.22 1.42 -12.83
CA ALA A 46 -7.71 2.16 -14.00
C ALA A 46 -6.82 1.96 -15.24
N LEU A 47 -5.49 2.00 -15.05
CA LEU A 47 -4.54 1.72 -16.13
C LEU A 47 -4.56 0.26 -16.56
N ALA A 48 -4.72 -0.68 -15.62
CA ALA A 48 -4.84 -2.10 -15.96
C ALA A 48 -6.06 -2.36 -16.85
N GLU A 49 -7.20 -1.74 -16.52
CA GLU A 49 -8.44 -1.81 -17.32
C GLU A 49 -8.25 -1.15 -18.70
N SER A 50 -7.60 0.01 -18.76
CA SER A 50 -7.30 0.71 -20.01
C SER A 50 -6.41 -0.11 -20.97
N VAL A 51 -5.49 -0.91 -20.43
CA VAL A 51 -4.57 -1.76 -21.20
C VAL A 51 -5.15 -3.15 -21.46
N GLY A 52 -6.20 -3.56 -20.73
CA GLY A 52 -6.81 -4.89 -20.84
C GLY A 52 -6.01 -6.00 -20.16
N ILE A 53 -5.23 -5.68 -19.13
CA ILE A 53 -4.43 -6.65 -18.35
C ILE A 53 -5.04 -6.80 -16.96
N THR A 54 -4.84 -7.97 -16.33
CA THR A 54 -5.25 -8.17 -14.95
C THR A 54 -4.54 -7.22 -13.99
N TYR A 55 -5.26 -6.71 -12.99
CA TYR A 55 -4.72 -5.82 -11.96
C TYR A 55 -3.42 -6.35 -11.33
N ALA A 56 -3.38 -7.64 -10.98
CA ALA A 56 -2.20 -8.25 -10.36
C ALA A 56 -0.95 -8.15 -11.26
N ASN A 57 -1.09 -8.48 -12.56
CA ASN A 57 0.02 -8.45 -13.50
C ASN A 57 0.45 -7.01 -13.80
N PHE A 58 -0.51 -6.09 -13.93
CA PHE A 58 -0.20 -4.68 -14.17
C PHE A 58 0.53 -4.05 -12.97
N LEU A 59 0.11 -4.37 -11.74
CA LEU A 59 0.76 -3.90 -10.53
C LEU A 59 2.21 -4.38 -10.44
N ILE A 60 2.50 -5.61 -10.87
CA ILE A 60 3.87 -6.14 -10.95
C ILE A 60 4.71 -5.36 -11.96
N LEU A 61 4.16 -5.09 -13.15
CA LEU A 61 4.85 -4.30 -14.18
C LEU A 61 5.14 -2.88 -13.70
N LEU A 62 4.14 -2.22 -13.09
CA LEU A 62 4.29 -0.88 -12.51
C LEU A 62 5.36 -0.89 -11.41
N ASN A 63 5.31 -1.85 -10.48
CA ASN A 63 6.31 -1.99 -9.43
C ASN A 63 7.70 -2.31 -9.99
N LEU A 64 7.82 -3.05 -11.09
CA LEU A 64 9.09 -3.28 -11.79
C LEU A 64 9.68 -1.97 -12.32
N VAL A 65 8.87 -1.12 -12.95
CA VAL A 65 9.31 0.20 -13.43
C VAL A 65 9.76 1.07 -12.26
N LEU A 66 8.95 1.13 -11.20
CA LEU A 66 9.28 1.87 -9.98
C LEU A 66 10.55 1.34 -9.31
N PHE A 67 10.73 0.02 -9.29
CA PHE A 67 11.90 -0.64 -8.72
C PHE A 67 13.18 -0.29 -9.49
N VAL A 68 13.12 -0.16 -10.83
CA VAL A 68 14.27 0.32 -11.62
C VAL A 68 14.63 1.75 -11.24
N ILE A 69 13.65 2.63 -11.05
CA ILE A 69 13.88 4.01 -10.59
C ILE A 69 14.48 4.03 -9.18
N GLU A 70 13.96 3.22 -8.27
CA GLU A 70 14.50 3.05 -6.92
C GLU A 70 15.92 2.49 -6.94
N PHE A 71 16.21 1.55 -7.85
CA PHE A 71 17.55 0.99 -8.01
C PHE A 71 18.57 2.00 -8.54
N ILE A 72 18.14 3.01 -9.30
CA ILE A 72 19.03 4.09 -9.75
C ILE A 72 19.18 5.15 -8.66
N THR A 73 18.10 5.54 -8.00
CA THR A 73 18.03 6.76 -7.19
C THR A 73 18.15 6.51 -5.68
N GLY A 74 17.82 5.32 -5.21
CA GLY A 74 17.54 5.04 -3.79
C GLY A 74 17.89 3.63 -3.32
N ARG A 75 18.99 3.04 -3.82
CA ARG A 75 19.43 1.64 -3.53
C ARG A 75 19.42 1.21 -2.05
N LYS A 76 19.45 2.17 -1.12
CA LYS A 76 19.41 1.92 0.33
C LYS A 76 18.04 1.49 0.87
N PHE A 77 16.96 1.70 0.11
CA PHE A 77 15.59 1.34 0.50
C PHE A 77 15.18 -0.07 0.05
N ILE A 78 15.98 -0.67 -0.85
CA ILE A 78 15.77 -2.01 -1.40
C ILE A 78 16.06 -3.07 -0.34
N GLY A 79 15.04 -3.86 -0.02
CA GLY A 79 15.16 -5.02 0.85
C GLY A 79 14.28 -6.19 0.39
N VAL A 80 14.29 -7.28 1.15
CA VAL A 80 13.45 -8.46 0.86
C VAL A 80 11.97 -8.07 0.82
N GLY A 81 11.56 -7.12 1.66
CA GLY A 81 10.18 -6.64 1.69
C GLY A 81 9.74 -5.88 0.44
N THR A 82 10.66 -5.25 -0.29
CA THR A 82 10.39 -4.58 -1.56
C THR A 82 9.92 -5.60 -2.61
N PHE A 83 10.61 -6.74 -2.72
CA PHE A 83 10.25 -7.81 -3.65
C PHE A 83 8.95 -8.51 -3.27
N VAL A 84 8.77 -8.80 -1.98
CA VAL A 84 7.55 -9.46 -1.50
C VAL A 84 6.34 -8.57 -1.79
N ASN A 85 6.43 -7.28 -1.49
CA ASN A 85 5.34 -6.35 -1.77
C ASN A 85 5.11 -6.18 -3.28
N ALA A 86 6.18 -5.94 -4.05
CA ALA A 86 6.11 -5.71 -5.50
C ALA A 86 5.41 -6.85 -6.27
N ILE A 87 5.61 -8.10 -5.84
CA ILE A 87 5.10 -9.29 -6.52
C ILE A 87 3.81 -9.82 -5.87
N LEU A 88 3.81 -10.03 -4.54
CA LEU A 88 2.71 -10.74 -3.88
C LEU A 88 1.47 -9.86 -3.65
N LEU A 89 1.63 -8.55 -3.47
CA LEU A 89 0.51 -7.69 -3.04
C LEU A 89 -0.66 -7.74 -4.03
N GLY A 90 -0.39 -7.68 -5.34
CA GLY A 90 -1.40 -7.74 -6.38
C GLY A 90 -2.17 -9.06 -6.39
N TYR A 91 -1.48 -10.19 -6.19
CA TYR A 91 -2.10 -11.51 -6.11
C TYR A 91 -2.93 -11.69 -4.84
N ILE A 92 -2.41 -11.24 -3.69
CA ILE A 92 -3.14 -11.28 -2.41
C ILE A 92 -4.44 -10.47 -2.52
N ALA A 93 -4.36 -9.24 -3.05
CA ALA A 93 -5.54 -8.40 -3.22
C ALA A 93 -6.57 -9.04 -4.17
N THR A 94 -6.11 -9.62 -5.28
CA THR A 94 -6.99 -10.30 -6.25
C THR A 94 -7.63 -11.55 -5.64
N PHE A 95 -6.87 -12.33 -4.88
CA PHE A 95 -7.38 -13.51 -4.17
C PHE A 95 -8.49 -13.13 -3.19
N PHE A 96 -8.26 -12.17 -2.30
CA PHE A 96 -9.28 -11.74 -1.34
C PHE A 96 -10.49 -11.13 -2.02
N HIS A 97 -10.29 -10.33 -3.07
CA HIS A 97 -11.39 -9.74 -3.81
C HIS A 97 -12.35 -10.80 -4.39
N ASN A 98 -11.80 -11.85 -5.02
CA ASN A 98 -12.60 -12.94 -5.57
C ASN A 98 -13.36 -13.71 -4.46
N ASN A 99 -12.72 -13.91 -3.31
CA ASN A 99 -13.36 -14.54 -2.16
C ASN A 99 -14.50 -13.68 -1.59
N TRP A 100 -14.30 -12.36 -1.47
CA TRP A 100 -15.33 -11.46 -0.98
C TRP A 100 -16.52 -11.34 -1.91
N LEU A 101 -16.26 -11.24 -3.22
CA LEU A 101 -17.33 -11.28 -4.23
C LEU A 101 -18.13 -12.59 -4.14
N SER A 102 -17.46 -13.73 -3.96
CA SER A 102 -18.14 -15.03 -3.84
C SER A 102 -18.96 -15.17 -2.56
N LEU A 103 -18.56 -14.52 -1.46
CA LEU A 103 -19.21 -14.66 -0.15
C LEU A 103 -20.31 -13.63 0.08
N PHE A 104 -20.10 -12.38 -0.32
CA PHE A 104 -20.96 -11.25 0.01
C PHE A 104 -21.67 -10.63 -1.20
N GLY A 105 -21.24 -10.94 -2.43
CA GLY A 105 -21.74 -10.30 -3.64
C GLY A 105 -21.34 -8.82 -3.76
N GLU A 106 -21.87 -8.13 -4.76
CA GLU A 106 -21.61 -6.71 -4.97
C GLU A 106 -22.55 -5.84 -4.10
N PRO A 107 -22.03 -4.86 -3.36
CA PRO A 107 -22.85 -3.97 -2.55
C PRO A 107 -23.63 -2.98 -3.42
N HIS A 108 -24.96 -3.10 -3.44
CA HIS A 108 -25.84 -2.21 -4.21
C HIS A 108 -26.30 -0.96 -3.43
N LEU A 109 -26.25 -0.99 -2.10
CA LEU A 109 -26.75 0.09 -1.24
C LEU A 109 -25.61 1.00 -0.79
N LEU A 110 -25.80 2.32 -0.87
CA LEU A 110 -24.79 3.31 -0.47
C LEU A 110 -24.27 3.13 0.96
N TRP A 111 -25.15 2.79 1.92
CA TRP A 111 -24.73 2.58 3.31
C TRP A 111 -23.79 1.37 3.44
N GLN A 112 -23.98 0.31 2.66
CA GLN A 112 -23.10 -0.86 2.65
C GLN A 112 -21.73 -0.47 2.13
N GLN A 113 -21.68 0.29 1.03
CA GLN A 113 -20.43 0.75 0.43
C GLN A 113 -19.64 1.62 1.41
N VAL A 114 -20.29 2.55 2.13
CA VAL A 114 -19.65 3.39 3.16
C VAL A 114 -19.08 2.56 4.30
N VAL A 115 -19.82 1.56 4.80
CA VAL A 115 -19.33 0.66 5.86
C VAL A 115 -18.13 -0.16 5.37
N ILE A 116 -18.19 -0.67 4.13
CA ILE A 116 -17.09 -1.42 3.51
C ILE A 116 -15.85 -0.54 3.36
N VAL A 117 -15.99 0.72 2.91
CA VAL A 117 -14.90 1.69 2.86
C VAL A 117 -14.29 1.90 4.25
N ALA A 118 -15.12 2.13 5.28
CA ALA A 118 -14.64 2.35 6.64
C ALA A 118 -13.82 1.15 7.17
N ILE A 119 -14.30 -0.08 6.92
CA ILE A 119 -13.57 -1.31 7.26
C ILE A 119 -12.26 -1.39 6.46
N GLY A 120 -12.31 -1.09 5.15
CA GLY A 120 -11.15 -1.07 4.26
C GLY A 120 -10.06 -0.13 4.76
N VAL A 121 -10.42 1.08 5.21
CA VAL A 121 -9.48 2.06 5.78
C VAL A 121 -8.77 1.48 7.00
N VAL A 122 -9.49 0.87 7.93
CA VAL A 122 -8.93 0.32 9.17
C VAL A 122 -7.98 -0.84 8.86
N VAL A 123 -8.43 -1.80 8.04
CA VAL A 123 -7.66 -2.99 7.67
C VAL A 123 -6.41 -2.61 6.86
N CYS A 124 -6.56 -1.69 5.91
CA CYS A 124 -5.44 -1.18 5.10
C CYS A 124 -4.42 -0.45 5.99
N SER A 125 -4.88 0.46 6.86
CA SER A 125 -4.00 1.21 7.78
C SER A 125 -3.20 0.29 8.70
N PHE A 126 -3.85 -0.76 9.22
CA PHE A 126 -3.19 -1.78 10.04
C PHE A 126 -2.12 -2.55 9.24
N GLY A 127 -2.44 -2.96 8.01
CA GLY A 127 -1.49 -3.62 7.11
C GLY A 127 -0.28 -2.75 6.78
N VAL A 128 -0.50 -1.48 6.42
CA VAL A 128 0.57 -0.50 6.15
C VAL A 128 1.45 -0.30 7.38
N SER A 129 0.85 -0.14 8.57
CA SER A 129 1.58 0.03 9.83
C SER A 129 2.56 -1.12 10.11
N LEU A 130 2.07 -2.37 10.03
CA LEU A 130 2.89 -3.57 10.22
C LEU A 130 4.02 -3.67 9.19
N TYR A 131 3.69 -3.38 7.93
CA TYR A 131 4.62 -3.43 6.82
C TYR A 131 5.74 -2.37 6.96
N GLN A 132 5.39 -1.10 7.11
CA GLN A 132 6.35 0.01 7.13
C GLN A 132 7.26 -0.04 8.37
N THR A 133 6.69 -0.32 9.56
CA THR A 133 7.45 -0.33 10.81
C THR A 133 8.42 -1.53 10.91
N SER A 134 8.20 -2.60 10.13
CA SER A 134 9.10 -3.76 10.09
C SER A 134 10.51 -3.45 9.56
N LYS A 135 10.66 -2.39 8.74
CA LYS A 135 11.94 -1.93 8.14
C LYS A 135 12.72 -3.02 7.38
N VAL A 136 12.04 -4.00 6.79
CA VAL A 136 12.65 -5.11 6.01
C VAL A 136 12.80 -4.78 4.51
N GLY A 137 12.44 -3.57 4.11
CA GLY A 137 12.45 -3.05 2.74
C GLY A 137 11.20 -2.22 2.48
N VAL A 138 11.35 -1.09 1.80
CA VAL A 138 10.25 -0.16 1.50
C VAL A 138 9.70 -0.46 0.11
N ALA A 139 8.42 -0.19 -0.13
CA ALA A 139 7.75 -0.53 -1.37
C ALA A 139 8.30 0.41 -2.45
N PRO A 140 8.39 -0.01 -3.72
CA PRO A 140 8.86 0.87 -4.79
C PRO A 140 8.08 2.18 -4.89
N TYR A 141 6.78 2.14 -4.56
CA TYR A 141 5.95 3.33 -4.46
C TYR A 141 6.25 4.18 -3.21
N ASP A 142 6.35 3.54 -2.04
CA ASP A 142 6.64 4.25 -0.78
C ASP A 142 8.08 4.79 -0.74
N SER A 143 8.99 4.21 -1.51
CA SER A 143 10.38 4.67 -1.61
C SER A 143 10.48 5.96 -2.43
N LEU A 144 9.59 6.20 -3.41
CA LEU A 144 9.55 7.46 -4.16
C LEU A 144 9.34 8.68 -3.27
N SER A 145 8.36 8.65 -2.36
CA SER A 145 8.10 9.77 -1.44
C SER A 145 9.25 9.98 -0.45
N LEU A 146 9.97 8.91 -0.06
CA LEU A 146 11.17 9.00 0.75
C LEU A 146 12.36 9.59 -0.02
N ILE A 147 12.58 9.16 -1.28
CA ILE A 147 13.63 9.68 -2.15
C ILE A 147 13.41 11.18 -2.42
N MET A 148 12.18 11.60 -2.68
CA MET A 148 11.84 13.03 -2.85
C MET A 148 12.14 13.85 -1.59
N ARG A 149 11.83 13.30 -0.40
CA ARG A 149 12.19 13.92 0.88
C ARG A 149 13.69 14.10 1.05
N GLU A 150 14.49 13.13 0.63
CA GLU A 150 15.95 13.23 0.73
C GLU A 150 16.54 14.28 -0.20
N ASN A 151 15.98 14.41 -1.41
CA ASN A 151 16.38 15.43 -2.37
C ASN A 151 15.89 16.84 -1.99
N PHE A 152 14.75 16.93 -1.28
CA PHE A 152 14.16 18.18 -0.81
C PHE A 152 13.84 18.14 0.70
N PRO A 153 14.86 18.20 1.56
CA PRO A 153 14.72 18.02 3.02
C PRO A 153 13.97 19.18 3.71
N LYS A 154 13.81 20.32 3.03
CA LYS A 154 13.04 21.47 3.54
C LYS A 154 11.53 21.25 3.54
N ILE A 155 11.06 20.25 2.80
CA ILE A 155 9.64 19.93 2.65
C ILE A 155 9.32 18.66 3.46
N SER A 156 8.26 18.71 4.27
CA SER A 156 7.84 17.57 5.09
C SER A 156 7.45 16.37 4.23
N TYR A 157 7.67 15.15 4.74
CA TYR A 157 7.25 13.89 4.11
C TYR A 157 5.79 13.91 3.66
N PHE A 158 4.93 14.53 4.47
CA PHE A 158 3.50 14.65 4.21
C PHE A 158 3.22 15.32 2.84
N TRP A 159 3.94 16.39 2.51
CA TRP A 159 3.73 17.13 1.26
C TRP A 159 4.24 16.35 0.04
N HIS A 160 5.36 15.62 0.18
CA HIS A 160 5.85 14.73 -0.88
C HIS A 160 4.86 13.60 -1.15
N ARG A 161 4.33 12.97 -0.09
CA ARG A 161 3.32 11.92 -0.21
C ARG A 161 2.02 12.45 -0.81
N MET A 162 1.55 13.61 -0.36
CA MET A 162 0.35 14.25 -0.90
C MET A 162 0.51 14.57 -2.39
N PHE A 163 1.69 15.04 -2.82
CA PHE A 163 1.96 15.30 -4.24
C PHE A 163 1.96 14.02 -5.07
N THR A 164 2.63 12.96 -4.62
CA THR A 164 2.62 11.66 -5.33
C THR A 164 1.21 11.06 -5.39
N ASP A 165 0.46 11.15 -4.30
CA ASP A 165 -0.91 10.65 -4.21
C ASP A 165 -1.85 11.47 -5.12
N ALA A 166 -1.69 12.80 -5.17
CA ALA A 166 -2.45 13.67 -6.07
C ALA A 166 -2.15 13.39 -7.55
N LEU A 167 -0.88 13.14 -7.90
CA LEU A 167 -0.52 12.71 -9.26
C LEU A 167 -1.15 11.37 -9.63
N CYS A 168 -1.10 10.39 -8.72
CA CYS A 168 -1.74 9.09 -8.95
C CYS A 168 -3.26 9.23 -9.11
N ALA A 169 -3.90 10.05 -8.27
CA ALA A 169 -5.34 10.33 -8.38
C ALA A 169 -5.68 11.02 -9.71
N LEU A 170 -4.85 11.96 -10.17
CA LEU A 170 -5.04 12.62 -11.47
C LEU A 170 -4.91 11.62 -12.63
N ILE A 171 -3.90 10.75 -12.61
CA ILE A 171 -3.73 9.71 -13.64
C ILE A 171 -4.90 8.72 -13.60
N CYS A 172 -5.35 8.33 -12.40
CA CYS A 172 -6.55 7.49 -12.23
C CYS A 172 -7.77 8.13 -12.89
N PHE A 173 -8.03 9.42 -12.60
CA PHE A 173 -9.15 10.15 -13.19
C PHE A 173 -9.06 10.23 -14.72
N LEU A 174 -7.87 10.52 -15.27
CA LEU A 174 -7.65 10.60 -16.71
C LEU A 174 -7.77 9.24 -17.41
N ALA A 175 -7.43 8.15 -16.72
CA ALA A 175 -7.58 6.78 -17.19
C ALA A 175 -9.03 6.26 -17.08
N GLY A 176 -9.98 7.09 -16.65
CA GLY A 176 -11.38 6.69 -16.47
C GLY A 176 -11.66 5.92 -15.17
N GLY A 177 -10.71 5.91 -14.24
CA GLY A 177 -10.82 5.25 -12.94
C GLY A 177 -11.74 5.99 -11.96
N ILE A 178 -12.20 5.25 -10.95
CA ILE A 178 -13.10 5.77 -9.92
C ILE A 178 -12.30 6.55 -8.87
N VAL A 179 -12.36 7.88 -8.94
CA VAL A 179 -11.88 8.78 -7.88
C VAL A 179 -13.10 9.29 -7.10
N GLY A 180 -13.50 8.53 -6.08
CA GLY A 180 -14.72 8.76 -5.32
C GLY A 180 -14.49 9.07 -3.85
N LEU A 181 -15.56 8.92 -3.05
CA LEU A 181 -15.51 9.10 -1.60
C LEU A 181 -14.52 8.13 -0.93
N GLY A 182 -14.35 6.91 -1.45
CA GLY A 182 -13.36 5.96 -0.95
C GLY A 182 -11.93 6.49 -1.08
N THR A 183 -11.60 7.12 -2.22
CA THR A 183 -10.30 7.75 -2.44
C THR A 183 -10.08 8.94 -1.51
N LEU A 184 -11.10 9.79 -1.34
CA LEU A 184 -10.99 10.96 -0.44
C LEU A 184 -10.84 10.55 1.03
N VAL A 185 -11.62 9.56 1.48
CA VAL A 185 -11.51 8.99 2.82
C VAL A 185 -10.16 8.29 3.01
N SER A 186 -9.63 7.61 1.98
CA SER A 186 -8.31 7.00 2.07
C SER A 186 -7.20 8.05 2.19
N ALA A 187 -7.24 9.12 1.39
CA ALA A 187 -6.22 10.17 1.38
C ALA A 187 -6.15 10.93 2.72
N LEU A 188 -7.31 11.19 3.34
CA LEU A 188 -7.37 11.92 4.62
C LEU A 188 -7.26 10.99 5.83
N GLY A 189 -7.84 9.79 5.76
CA GLY A 189 -8.01 8.88 6.89
C GLY A 189 -6.83 7.93 7.10
N LEU A 190 -6.16 7.47 6.04
CA LEU A 190 -5.06 6.50 6.18
C LEU A 190 -3.92 7.09 7.02
N GLY A 191 -3.52 8.35 6.80
CA GLY A 191 -2.39 8.96 7.50
C GLY A 191 -2.50 8.92 9.03
N PRO A 192 -3.53 9.55 9.64
CA PRO A 192 -3.72 9.56 11.08
C PRO A 192 -3.91 8.16 11.68
N ILE A 193 -4.63 7.27 10.98
CA ILE A 193 -4.95 5.93 11.47
C ILE A 193 -3.71 5.02 11.43
N ILE A 194 -2.89 5.11 10.38
CA ILE A 194 -1.59 4.43 10.31
C ILE A 194 -0.72 4.86 11.49
N HIS A 195 -0.59 6.18 11.73
CA HIS A 195 0.20 6.70 12.85
C HIS A 195 -0.30 6.19 14.21
N PHE A 196 -1.62 6.10 14.40
CA PHE A 196 -2.21 5.51 15.60
C PHE A 196 -1.80 4.04 15.77
N PHE A 197 -1.87 3.22 14.71
CA PHE A 197 -1.47 1.82 14.76
C PHE A 197 0.04 1.64 14.96
N ASP A 198 0.85 2.51 14.37
CA ASP A 198 2.31 2.51 14.53
C ASP A 198 2.68 2.68 16.01
N VAL A 199 2.23 3.77 16.64
CA VAL A 199 2.57 4.11 18.02
C VAL A 199 1.95 3.12 19.02
N ASN A 200 0.68 2.74 18.82
CA ASN A 200 -0.04 1.97 19.83
C ASN A 200 0.19 0.47 19.74
N PHE A 201 0.44 -0.08 18.56
CA PHE A 201 0.46 -1.52 18.33
C PHE A 201 1.81 -1.99 17.80
N THR A 202 2.22 -1.48 16.63
CA THR A 202 3.33 -2.06 15.87
C THR A 202 4.67 -1.78 16.52
N GLU A 203 4.89 -0.56 17.02
CA GLU A 203 6.11 -0.23 17.76
C GLU A 203 6.25 -1.05 19.04
N LYS A 204 5.16 -1.26 19.80
CA LYS A 204 5.17 -2.10 21.01
C LYS A 204 5.46 -3.57 20.68
N LEU A 205 4.87 -4.08 19.60
CA LEU A 205 5.07 -5.45 19.12
C LEU A 205 6.54 -5.70 18.75
N LEU A 206 7.21 -4.69 18.16
CA LEU A 206 8.61 -4.74 17.75
C LEU A 206 9.59 -4.40 18.89
N ALA A 207 9.22 -3.52 19.82
CA ALA A 207 10.03 -3.09 20.97
C ALA A 207 10.28 -4.21 21.98
N LYS A 208 9.40 -5.23 22.05
CA LYS A 208 9.46 -6.37 22.99
C LYS A 208 10.74 -7.24 22.89
N ARG A 209 11.73 -6.88 22.06
CA ARG A 209 13.02 -7.58 21.93
C ARG A 209 14.26 -6.67 22.01
N ARG A 210 14.10 -5.37 22.30
CA ARG A 210 15.27 -4.49 22.52
C ARG A 210 15.93 -4.69 23.89
N THR A 211 15.29 -5.49 24.75
CA THR A 211 15.79 -6.00 26.02
C THR A 211 15.96 -7.51 25.92
N ASN A 212 17.08 -7.95 25.37
CA ASN A 212 17.76 -9.23 25.65
C ASN A 212 19.07 -9.25 24.86
#